data_AF-A0A2V5TQD5-F1
#
_entry.id   AF-A0A2V5TQD5-F1
#
_cell.length_a   1.000
_cell.length_b   1.000
_cell.length_c   1.000
_cell.angle_alpha   90.00
_cell.angle_beta   90.00
_cell.angle_gamma   90.00
#
_symmetry.space_group_name_H-M   'P 1'
#
loop_
_entity.id
_entity.type
_entity.pdbx_description
1 polymer ?
#
loop_
_entity_poly.entity_id
_entity_poly.type
_entity_poly.pdbx_seq_one_letter_code
_entity_poly.pdbx_strand_id
1 'polypeptide(L)'
;MLLLGWLPAGIGWADEFKLANGNVLRGELASADEDGLVVKLDVGGFSKREPWINFSQETLKELARNPKAAPLVEPFIELEPEQIKAKEKQKEIVVKPVSERMERPIPKPNLAAAFITPIGLTILAVLLLANLYAAYEIAFFRQQPVPLVCGLSVLFPLLAPLIFLCLPTRLPGSEADAITVGPEAAGAGAVHGGAKAKTTSTFPAAPARGLSLAAASKQEAASAQTQPQTYTRGEFTFNRRFFETKFPGFFRMVPSEAEKDLVIVIKAVRGEYVGKRISRISMNEMHLQLQSGNASAEVMVPFVEIQSVQIRHKDAKG
;
A
#
# COMPACT_ATOMS: atom_id res chain seq x y z
N MET A 1 -44.98 39.19 70.30
CA MET A 1 -45.56 38.17 69.40
C MET A 1 -46.57 38.86 68.49
N LEU A 2 -46.12 39.37 67.34
CA LEU A 2 -46.85 39.34 66.06
C LEU A 2 -45.94 39.98 64.99
N LEU A 3 -45.33 39.12 64.16
CA LEU A 3 -44.60 39.49 62.95
C LEU A 3 -45.64 39.83 61.86
N LEU A 4 -45.78 41.10 61.51
CA LEU A 4 -46.50 41.52 60.30
C LEU A 4 -45.54 41.40 59.11
N GLY A 5 -45.50 40.21 58.50
CA GLY A 5 -44.75 39.94 57.29
C GLY A 5 -45.46 40.54 56.08
N TRP A 6 -44.95 41.66 55.59
CA TRP A 6 -45.30 42.24 54.30
C TRP A 6 -44.70 41.36 53.20
N LEU A 7 -45.50 40.47 52.60
CA LEU A 7 -45.13 39.80 51.34
C LEU A 7 -45.29 40.82 50.19
N PRO A 8 -44.25 41.09 49.39
CA PRO A 8 -44.47 41.78 48.13
C PRO A 8 -45.21 40.81 47.19
N ALA A 9 -46.46 41.13 46.88
CA ALA A 9 -47.16 40.56 45.74
C ALA A 9 -46.36 40.95 44.49
N GLY A 10 -45.61 39.99 43.94
CA GLY A 10 -44.98 40.12 42.65
C GLY A 10 -46.08 40.33 41.60
N ILE A 11 -46.11 41.52 41.02
CA ILE A 11 -46.81 41.78 39.76
C ILE A 11 -46.03 40.96 38.72
N GLY A 12 -46.46 39.72 38.49
CA GLY A 12 -45.92 38.87 37.44
C GLY A 12 -46.25 39.51 36.10
N TRP A 13 -45.21 39.88 35.35
CA TRP A 13 -45.37 40.14 33.93
C TRP A 13 -45.72 38.80 33.31
N ALA A 14 -46.96 38.65 32.84
CA ALA A 14 -47.38 37.48 32.10
C ALA A 14 -46.65 37.49 30.74
N ASP A 15 -45.83 36.49 30.49
CA ASP A 15 -45.21 36.31 29.18
C ASP A 15 -46.24 35.77 28.20
N GLU A 16 -46.22 36.31 26.98
CA GLU A 16 -47.08 35.86 25.88
C GLU A 16 -46.32 34.89 24.98
N PHE A 17 -46.60 33.59 25.10
CA PHE A 17 -46.02 32.56 24.25
C PHE A 17 -46.91 32.33 23.02
N LYS A 18 -46.46 32.73 21.84
CA LYS A 18 -47.19 32.56 20.58
C LYS A 18 -46.89 31.19 19.96
N LEU A 19 -47.93 30.46 19.60
CA LEU A 19 -47.84 29.20 18.88
C LEU A 19 -47.91 29.43 17.36
N ALA A 20 -47.33 28.51 16.60
CA ALA A 20 -47.32 28.50 15.13
C ALA A 20 -48.73 28.41 14.52
N ASN A 21 -49.72 27.91 15.28
CA ASN A 21 -51.13 27.86 14.89
C ASN A 21 -51.90 29.17 15.14
N GLY A 22 -51.22 30.23 15.62
CA GLY A 22 -51.82 31.53 15.94
C GLY A 22 -52.47 31.62 17.32
N ASN A 23 -52.42 30.56 18.14
CA ASN A 23 -52.86 30.60 19.53
C ASN A 23 -51.79 31.26 20.43
N VAL A 24 -52.20 31.91 21.51
CA VAL A 24 -51.31 32.60 22.45
C VAL A 24 -51.55 32.07 23.85
N LEU A 25 -50.50 31.56 24.49
CA LEU A 25 -50.52 31.19 25.90
C LEU A 25 -49.99 32.38 26.72
N ARG A 26 -50.80 32.88 27.65
CA ARG A 26 -50.42 33.96 28.55
C ARG A 26 -50.20 33.40 29.94
N GLY A 27 -49.00 33.61 30.48
CA GLY A 27 -48.69 33.14 31.82
C GLY A 27 -47.20 33.09 32.13
N GLU A 28 -46.88 32.41 33.23
CA GLU A 28 -45.51 32.26 33.72
C GLU A 28 -44.93 30.90 33.30
N LEU A 29 -43.64 30.87 32.97
CA LEU A 29 -42.92 29.64 32.66
C LEU A 29 -42.88 28.70 33.86
N ALA A 30 -43.60 27.57 33.80
CA ALA A 30 -43.65 26.60 34.90
C ALA A 30 -42.58 25.50 34.77
N SER A 31 -42.44 24.91 33.57
CA SER A 31 -41.45 23.87 33.28
C SER A 31 -41.06 23.86 31.81
N ALA A 32 -39.78 23.59 31.54
CA ALA A 32 -39.23 23.40 30.19
C ALA A 32 -38.44 22.08 30.17
N ASP A 33 -38.91 21.11 29.39
CA ASP A 33 -38.31 19.78 29.25
C ASP A 33 -38.08 19.45 27.76
N GLU A 34 -37.37 18.35 27.45
CA GLU A 34 -37.07 17.93 26.07
C GLU A 34 -38.32 17.79 25.19
N ASP A 35 -39.46 17.41 25.77
CA ASP A 35 -40.71 17.20 25.04
C ASP A 35 -41.54 18.48 24.81
N GLY A 36 -41.25 19.58 25.52
CA GLY A 36 -42.00 20.82 25.35
C GLY A 36 -42.11 21.71 26.59
N LEU A 37 -42.92 22.75 26.45
CA LEU A 37 -43.13 23.81 27.43
C LEU A 37 -44.44 23.62 28.19
N VAL A 38 -44.41 23.88 29.50
CA VAL A 38 -45.61 24.02 30.33
C VAL A 38 -45.64 25.42 30.92
N VAL A 39 -46.72 26.14 30.64
CA VAL A 39 -46.95 27.51 31.11
C VAL A 39 -48.04 27.48 32.18
N LYS A 40 -47.83 28.18 33.29
CA LYS A 40 -48.87 28.41 34.29
C LYS A 40 -49.73 29.58 33.83
N LEU A 41 -50.98 29.34 33.48
CA LEU A 41 -51.84 30.36 32.90
C LEU A 41 -52.31 31.37 33.96
N ASP A 42 -52.52 32.61 33.54
CA ASP A 42 -53.04 33.68 34.39
C ASP A 42 -54.46 33.41 34.90
N VAL A 43 -55.26 32.65 34.13
CA VAL A 43 -56.61 32.21 34.50
C VAL A 43 -56.62 31.10 35.57
N GLY A 44 -55.43 30.68 36.04
CA GLY A 44 -55.24 29.58 36.97
C GLY A 44 -55.11 28.24 36.27
N GLY A 45 -54.20 27.40 36.75
CA GLY A 45 -53.89 26.08 36.18
C GLY A 45 -52.65 26.06 35.29
N PHE A 46 -52.29 24.86 34.81
CA PHE A 46 -51.15 24.63 33.91
C PHE A 46 -51.65 24.34 32.50
N SER A 47 -50.90 24.80 31.49
CA SER A 47 -51.17 24.49 30.09
C SER A 47 -50.91 23.02 29.83
N LYS A 48 -51.50 22.50 28.76
CA LYS A 48 -51.01 21.25 28.18
C LYS A 48 -49.55 21.46 27.77
N ARG A 49 -48.76 20.38 27.83
CA ARG A 49 -47.38 20.41 27.36
C ARG A 49 -47.41 20.61 25.85
N GLU A 50 -46.96 21.79 25.41
CA GLU A 50 -46.89 22.11 24.00
C GLU A 50 -45.49 21.77 23.48
N PRO A 51 -45.37 20.93 22.43
CA PRO A 51 -44.09 20.61 21.81
C PRO A 51 -43.37 21.84 21.27
N TRP A 52 -42.03 21.81 21.29
CA TRP A 52 -41.18 22.90 20.81
C TRP A 52 -41.48 23.33 19.36
N ILE A 53 -41.86 22.38 18.51
CA ILE A 53 -42.20 22.63 17.10
C ILE A 53 -43.49 23.44 16.90
N ASN A 54 -44.35 23.51 17.91
CA ASN A 54 -45.60 24.26 17.85
C ASN A 54 -45.44 25.72 18.26
N PHE A 55 -44.26 26.16 18.69
CA PHE A 55 -44.01 27.55 19.04
C PHE A 55 -43.58 28.37 17.82
N SER A 56 -43.91 29.66 17.85
CA SER A 56 -43.43 30.60 16.85
C SER A 56 -41.93 30.88 17.02
N GLN A 57 -41.27 31.24 15.92
CA GLN A 57 -39.86 31.59 15.89
C GLN A 57 -39.50 32.78 16.80
N GLU A 58 -40.45 33.71 17.00
CA GLU A 58 -40.28 34.83 17.93
C GLU A 58 -40.19 34.34 19.37
N THR A 59 -41.12 33.48 19.76
CA THR A 59 -41.19 32.89 21.12
C THR A 59 -40.02 31.96 21.39
N LEU A 60 -39.57 31.18 20.40
CA LEU A 60 -38.37 30.34 20.54
C LEU A 60 -37.10 31.20 20.75
N LYS A 61 -36.93 32.31 20.02
CA LYS A 61 -35.81 33.25 20.20
C LYS A 61 -35.81 33.90 21.58
N GLU A 62 -36.99 34.23 22.11
CA GLU A 62 -37.14 34.80 23.46
C GLU A 62 -36.82 33.76 24.54
N LEU A 63 -37.31 32.54 24.36
CA LEU A 63 -37.08 31.45 25.29
C LEU A 63 -35.62 30.93 25.27
N ALA A 64 -34.88 31.13 24.17
CA ALA A 64 -33.45 30.90 24.11
C ALA A 64 -32.61 31.87 24.97
N ARG A 65 -33.20 32.98 25.45
CA ARG A 65 -32.53 33.85 26.44
C ARG A 65 -32.56 33.26 27.85
N ASN A 66 -33.43 32.28 28.11
CA ASN A 66 -33.53 31.62 29.40
C ASN A 66 -32.53 30.45 29.48
N PRO A 67 -31.66 30.39 30.51
CA PRO A 67 -30.58 29.40 30.60
C PRO A 67 -31.06 27.95 30.69
N LYS A 68 -32.31 27.73 31.13
CA LYS A 68 -32.92 26.40 31.25
C LYS A 68 -33.54 25.90 29.94
N ALA A 69 -33.97 26.81 29.07
CA ALA A 69 -34.66 26.47 27.83
C ALA A 69 -33.78 26.66 26.59
N ALA A 70 -32.69 27.42 26.69
CA ALA A 70 -31.68 27.61 25.64
C ALA A 70 -31.22 26.30 24.95
N PRO A 71 -30.72 25.27 25.66
CA PRO A 71 -30.22 24.07 24.99
C PRO A 71 -31.33 23.25 24.31
N LEU A 72 -32.58 23.41 24.73
CA LEU A 72 -33.73 22.66 24.23
C LEU A 72 -34.40 23.35 23.04
N VAL A 73 -34.31 24.67 22.97
CA VAL A 73 -34.95 25.51 21.95
C VAL A 73 -34.01 25.84 20.79
N GLU A 74 -32.70 25.91 21.04
CA GLU A 74 -31.67 26.14 20.01
C GLU A 74 -31.80 25.25 18.75
N PRO A 75 -32.15 23.96 18.83
CA PRO A 75 -32.35 23.11 17.65
C PRO A 75 -33.58 23.49 16.81
N PHE A 76 -34.59 24.12 17.41
CA PHE A 76 -35.86 24.44 16.77
C PHE A 76 -35.92 25.86 16.21
N ILE A 77 -34.98 26.74 16.58
CA ILE A 77 -34.83 28.06 15.95
C ILE A 77 -34.19 27.88 14.58
N GLU A 78 -34.99 27.97 13.51
CA GLU A 78 -34.41 28.01 12.16
C GLU A 78 -33.45 29.21 12.05
N LEU A 79 -32.17 28.92 11.81
CA LEU A 79 -31.14 29.94 11.74
C LEU A 79 -31.33 30.78 10.48
N GLU A 80 -31.61 32.07 10.65
CA GLU A 80 -31.49 33.05 9.56
C GLU A 80 -30.05 33.05 9.00
N PRO A 81 -29.86 33.23 7.68
CA PRO A 81 -28.58 33.06 6.99
C PRO A 81 -27.46 33.98 7.49
N GLU A 82 -27.79 35.04 8.22
CA GLU A 82 -26.79 35.92 8.83
C GLU A 82 -26.14 35.33 10.09
N GLN A 83 -26.87 34.52 10.87
CA GLN A 83 -26.33 33.87 12.06
C GLN A 83 -25.52 32.62 11.73
N ILE A 84 -25.83 31.97 10.59
CA ILE A 84 -24.99 30.91 10.00
C ILE A 84 -23.62 31.50 9.64
N LYS A 85 -23.59 32.65 8.96
CA LYS A 85 -22.34 33.35 8.62
C LYS A 85 -21.58 33.85 9.85
N ALA A 86 -22.26 34.26 10.91
CA ALA A 86 -21.63 34.69 12.15
C ALA A 86 -21.03 33.51 12.95
N LYS A 87 -21.73 32.36 13.03
CA LYS A 87 -21.19 31.13 13.64
C LYS A 87 -20.13 30.46 12.77
N GLU A 88 -20.16 30.57 11.45
CA GLU A 88 -19.08 30.16 10.56
C GLU A 88 -17.82 31.02 10.76
N LYS A 89 -17.96 32.35 10.87
CA LYS A 89 -16.83 33.24 11.16
C LYS A 89 -16.17 32.97 12.52
N GLN A 90 -16.94 32.58 13.53
CA GLN A 90 -16.37 32.20 14.83
C GLN A 90 -15.77 30.78 14.85
N LYS A 91 -16.18 29.92 13.91
CA LYS A 91 -15.59 28.60 13.67
C LYS A 91 -14.42 28.63 12.68
N GLU A 92 -13.97 29.80 12.23
CA GLU A 92 -12.71 29.91 11.50
C GLU A 92 -11.56 29.60 12.48
N ILE A 93 -11.24 28.31 12.53
CA ILE A 93 -10.22 27.69 13.37
C ILE A 93 -8.93 28.49 13.23
N VAL A 94 -8.49 29.16 14.30
CA VAL A 94 -7.10 29.61 14.42
C VAL A 94 -6.24 28.34 14.46
N VAL A 95 -5.81 27.90 13.28
CA VAL A 95 -4.87 26.79 13.11
C VAL A 95 -3.56 27.23 13.75
N LYS A 96 -3.34 26.86 15.00
CA LYS A 96 -2.00 26.89 15.57
C LYS A 96 -1.12 26.04 14.65
N PRO A 97 -0.04 26.59 14.05
CA PRO A 97 0.85 25.80 13.23
C PRO A 97 1.43 24.70 14.13
N VAL A 98 1.05 23.46 13.83
CA VAL A 98 1.49 22.26 14.55
C VAL A 98 3.01 22.22 14.48
N SER A 99 3.66 22.63 15.56
CA SER A 99 5.12 22.74 15.67
C SER A 99 5.80 21.37 15.72
N GLU A 100 5.01 20.29 15.85
CA GLU A 100 5.49 18.91 15.94
C GLU A 100 4.83 18.04 14.86
N ARG A 101 5.01 18.44 13.61
CA ARG A 101 4.88 17.48 12.52
C ARG A 101 6.01 16.47 12.72
N MET A 102 5.68 15.25 13.16
CA MET A 102 6.63 14.13 13.17
C MET A 102 7.37 14.09 11.83
N GLU A 103 8.67 14.29 11.89
CA GLU A 103 9.54 14.29 10.73
C GLU A 103 9.41 12.93 10.04
N ARG A 104 9.18 12.94 8.73
CA ARG A 104 9.09 11.69 7.97
C ARG A 104 10.41 10.94 8.19
N PRO A 105 10.38 9.62 8.47
CA PRO A 105 11.60 8.86 8.63
C PRO A 105 12.49 9.08 7.40
N ILE A 106 13.69 9.62 7.65
CA ILE A 106 14.67 9.88 6.60
C ILE A 106 14.86 8.56 5.84
N PRO A 107 14.71 8.55 4.51
CA PRO A 107 14.82 7.34 3.73
C PRO A 107 16.16 6.68 4.06
N LYS A 108 16.11 5.42 4.52
CA LYS A 108 17.32 4.66 4.87
C LYS A 108 18.24 4.66 3.64
N PRO A 109 19.54 4.97 3.80
CA PRO A 109 20.45 5.00 2.67
C PRO A 109 20.50 3.61 2.03
N ASN A 110 20.16 3.54 0.75
CA ASN A 110 20.31 2.32 -0.04
C ASN A 110 21.81 2.02 -0.24
N LEU A 111 22.18 0.78 -0.54
CA LEU A 111 23.58 0.40 -0.81
C LEU A 111 24.24 1.28 -1.90
N ALA A 112 23.46 1.74 -2.88
CA ALA A 112 23.90 2.68 -3.91
C ALA A 112 24.39 4.03 -3.32
N ALA A 113 23.76 4.50 -2.24
CA ALA A 113 24.15 5.73 -1.56
C ALA A 113 25.52 5.57 -0.86
N ALA A 114 25.87 4.36 -0.43
CA ALA A 114 27.17 4.08 0.18
C ALA A 114 28.32 4.34 -0.80
N PHE A 115 28.15 4.05 -2.10
CA PHE A 115 29.19 4.28 -3.12
C PHE A 115 29.47 5.76 -3.42
N ILE A 116 28.55 6.67 -3.05
CA ILE A 116 28.69 8.12 -3.27
C ILE A 116 29.29 8.80 -2.03
N THR A 117 29.36 8.11 -0.90
CA THR A 117 30.02 8.64 0.30
C THR A 117 31.53 8.78 0.07
N PRO A 118 32.22 9.73 0.74
CA PRO A 118 33.67 9.86 0.64
C PRO A 118 34.40 8.56 1.00
N ILE A 119 33.93 7.85 2.02
CA ILE A 119 34.45 6.52 2.37
C ILE A 119 34.20 5.52 1.23
N GLY A 120 33.00 5.46 0.67
CA GLY A 120 32.69 4.58 -0.46
C GLY A 120 33.55 4.84 -1.69
N LEU A 121 33.82 6.11 -2.01
CA LEU A 121 34.71 6.50 -3.09
C LEU A 121 36.16 6.09 -2.82
N THR A 122 36.66 6.19 -1.58
CA THR A 122 38.00 5.69 -1.24
C THR A 122 38.10 4.17 -1.43
N ILE A 123 37.07 3.42 -1.04
CA ILE A 123 37.03 1.96 -1.23
C ILE A 123 36.98 1.63 -2.73
N LEU A 124 36.14 2.32 -3.51
CA LEU A 124 36.08 2.15 -4.97
C LEU A 124 37.42 2.47 -5.65
N ALA A 125 38.11 3.52 -5.21
CA ALA A 125 39.42 3.88 -5.76
C ALA A 125 40.47 2.80 -5.46
N VAL A 126 40.49 2.25 -4.24
CA VAL A 126 41.39 1.14 -3.87
C VAL A 126 41.08 -0.11 -4.69
N LEU A 127 39.80 -0.47 -4.84
CA LEU A 127 39.39 -1.62 -5.67
C LEU A 127 39.75 -1.42 -7.15
N LEU A 128 39.57 -0.21 -7.67
CA LEU A 128 39.95 0.14 -9.04
C LEU A 128 41.48 0.02 -9.23
N LEU A 129 42.28 0.53 -8.29
CA LEU A 129 43.75 0.41 -8.32
C LEU A 129 44.20 -1.04 -8.24
N ALA A 130 43.59 -1.86 -7.38
CA ALA A 130 43.89 -3.28 -7.28
C ALA A 130 43.56 -4.02 -8.60
N ASN A 131 42.43 -3.69 -9.22
CA ASN A 131 42.05 -4.22 -10.54
C ASN A 131 43.03 -3.77 -11.64
N LEU A 132 43.48 -2.51 -11.60
CA LEU A 132 44.45 -1.98 -12.56
C LEU A 132 45.83 -2.62 -12.40
N TYR A 133 46.26 -2.87 -11.15
CA TYR A 133 47.50 -3.57 -10.85
C TYR A 133 47.44 -5.02 -11.34
N ALA A 134 46.33 -5.73 -11.10
CA ALA A 134 46.14 -7.07 -11.63
C ALA A 134 46.18 -7.09 -13.17
N ALA A 135 45.53 -6.11 -13.83
CA ALA A 135 45.58 -5.97 -15.28
C ALA A 135 46.99 -5.73 -15.80
N TYR A 136 47.78 -4.89 -15.11
CA TYR A 136 49.18 -4.63 -15.42
C TYR A 136 50.04 -5.89 -15.33
N GLU A 137 49.93 -6.65 -14.24
CA GLU A 137 50.66 -7.91 -14.05
C GLU A 137 50.29 -8.94 -15.13
N ILE A 138 49.00 -9.05 -15.47
CA ILE A 138 48.53 -9.95 -16.52
C ILE A 138 49.06 -9.53 -17.90
N ALA A 139 49.09 -8.22 -18.18
CA ALA A 139 49.64 -7.71 -19.43
C ALA A 139 51.13 -8.04 -19.56
N PHE A 140 51.89 -7.86 -18.49
CA PHE A 140 53.31 -8.19 -18.44
C PHE A 140 53.56 -9.70 -18.59
N PHE A 141 52.82 -10.53 -17.85
CA PHE A 141 52.94 -11.99 -17.89
C PHE A 141 52.53 -12.58 -19.25
N ARG A 142 51.50 -12.03 -19.89
CA ARG A 142 51.01 -12.49 -21.20
C ARG A 142 51.62 -11.75 -22.40
N GLN A 143 52.55 -10.81 -22.14
CA GLN A 143 53.17 -9.96 -23.16
C GLN A 143 52.14 -9.23 -24.05
N GLN A 144 51.00 -8.87 -23.45
CA GLN A 144 49.93 -8.14 -24.13
C GLN A 144 50.18 -6.63 -24.00
N PRO A 145 49.69 -5.79 -24.94
CA PRO A 145 49.86 -4.34 -24.86
C PRO A 145 49.23 -3.80 -23.57
N VAL A 146 50.07 -3.31 -22.65
CA VAL A 146 49.69 -2.72 -21.35
C VAL A 146 48.53 -1.72 -21.46
N PRO A 147 48.53 -0.73 -22.37
CA PRO A 147 47.43 0.23 -22.45
C PRO A 147 46.09 -0.41 -22.83
N LEU A 148 46.11 -1.50 -23.60
CA LEU A 148 44.90 -2.20 -24.03
C LEU A 148 44.29 -2.99 -22.87
N VAL A 149 45.10 -3.78 -22.15
CA VAL A 149 44.63 -4.60 -21.02
C VAL A 149 44.18 -3.72 -19.87
N CYS A 150 44.96 -2.69 -19.52
CA CYS A 150 44.59 -1.73 -18.48
C CYS A 150 43.34 -0.92 -18.88
N GLY A 151 43.26 -0.44 -20.13
CA GLY A 151 42.09 0.30 -20.63
C GLY A 151 40.80 -0.52 -20.57
N LEU A 152 40.84 -1.77 -21.02
CA LEU A 152 39.70 -2.68 -20.94
C LEU A 152 39.34 -3.05 -19.50
N SER A 153 40.31 -3.14 -18.59
CA SER A 153 40.06 -3.43 -17.18
C SER A 153 39.31 -2.33 -16.44
N VAL A 154 39.45 -1.06 -16.86
CA VAL A 154 38.68 0.06 -16.30
C VAL A 154 37.22 -0.02 -16.74
N LEU A 155 36.97 -0.42 -18.00
CA LEU A 155 35.63 -0.53 -18.56
C LEU A 155 34.88 -1.77 -18.05
N PHE A 156 35.59 -2.90 -17.93
CA PHE A 156 35.08 -4.18 -17.46
C PHE A 156 35.97 -4.75 -16.34
N PRO A 157 35.79 -4.27 -15.09
CA PRO A 157 36.55 -4.74 -13.94
C PRO A 157 36.41 -6.26 -13.76
N LEU A 158 37.51 -6.92 -13.36
CA LEU A 158 37.65 -8.37 -13.22
C LEU A 158 37.53 -9.20 -14.51
N LEU A 159 36.54 -8.91 -15.37
CA LEU A 159 36.27 -9.69 -16.56
C LEU A 159 37.37 -9.54 -17.62
N ALA A 160 37.80 -8.30 -17.90
CA ALA A 160 38.86 -8.07 -18.88
C ALA A 160 40.20 -8.71 -18.45
N PRO A 161 40.73 -8.50 -17.23
CA PRO A 161 41.92 -9.19 -16.75
C PRO A 161 41.81 -10.72 -16.88
N LEU A 162 40.67 -11.31 -16.52
CA LEU A 162 40.44 -12.75 -16.65
C LEU A 162 40.51 -13.24 -18.11
N ILE A 163 39.92 -12.50 -19.05
CA ILE A 163 39.97 -12.84 -20.47
C ILE A 163 41.41 -12.79 -20.99
N PHE A 164 42.17 -11.74 -20.66
CA PHE A 164 43.58 -11.64 -21.08
C PHE A 164 44.47 -12.71 -20.45
N LEU A 165 44.14 -13.16 -19.24
CA LEU A 165 44.78 -14.31 -18.61
C LEU A 165 44.46 -15.62 -19.33
N CYS A 166 43.33 -15.76 -20.01
CA CYS A 166 43.01 -16.95 -20.80
C CYS A 166 43.59 -16.91 -22.23
N LEU A 167 44.00 -15.73 -22.72
CA LEU A 167 44.60 -15.57 -24.05
C LEU A 167 46.05 -16.08 -24.09
N PRO A 168 46.52 -16.59 -25.25
CA PRO A 168 47.90 -17.04 -25.40
C PRO A 168 48.89 -15.88 -25.24
N THR A 169 50.08 -16.20 -24.73
CA THR A 169 51.21 -15.25 -24.62
C THR A 169 51.62 -14.77 -26.01
N ARG A 170 51.68 -13.46 -26.22
CA ARG A 170 52.18 -12.89 -27.48
C ARG A 170 53.71 -12.93 -27.45
N LEU A 171 54.32 -13.73 -28.31
CA LEU A 171 55.77 -13.70 -28.49
C LEU A 171 56.14 -12.53 -29.41
N PRO A 172 57.14 -11.70 -29.06
CA PRO A 172 57.63 -10.64 -29.94
C PRO A 172 58.21 -11.29 -31.20
N GLY A 173 57.45 -11.21 -32.28
CA GLY A 173 57.65 -11.96 -33.52
C GLY A 173 56.39 -12.07 -34.37
N SER A 174 55.21 -11.85 -33.80
CA SER A 174 53.92 -11.79 -34.51
C SER A 174 53.41 -10.35 -34.71
N GLU A 175 54.30 -9.35 -34.74
CA GLU A 175 53.97 -7.93 -34.99
C GLU A 175 54.40 -7.43 -36.37
N ALA A 176 54.93 -8.31 -37.24
CA ALA A 176 55.19 -7.96 -38.64
C ALA A 176 53.97 -8.10 -39.57
N ASP A 177 52.89 -8.76 -39.14
CA ASP A 177 51.76 -9.10 -40.05
C ASP A 177 50.39 -8.56 -39.61
N ALA A 178 50.33 -7.77 -38.53
CA ALA A 178 49.04 -7.28 -38.00
C ALA A 178 48.88 -5.74 -38.02
N ILE A 179 49.87 -5.00 -38.54
CA ILE A 179 49.84 -3.53 -38.60
C ILE A 179 50.03 -3.04 -40.04
N THR A 180 49.11 -3.41 -40.93
CA THR A 180 48.90 -2.71 -42.21
C THR A 180 47.43 -2.71 -42.59
N VAL A 181 46.53 -2.30 -41.69
CA VAL A 181 45.25 -1.72 -42.16
C VAL A 181 44.79 -0.61 -41.21
N GLY A 182 44.97 0.62 -41.68
CA GLY A 182 44.08 1.74 -41.44
C GLY A 182 44.36 2.78 -42.54
N PRO A 183 43.43 3.67 -42.93
CA PRO A 183 41.99 3.77 -42.61
C PRO A 183 41.09 4.01 -43.86
N GLU A 184 39.78 4.10 -43.60
CA GLU A 184 38.74 4.83 -44.37
C GLU A 184 37.98 4.23 -45.59
N ALA A 185 36.65 4.40 -45.48
CA ALA A 185 35.61 4.68 -46.48
C ALA A 185 35.31 3.76 -47.70
N ALA A 186 34.04 3.33 -47.73
CA ALA A 186 33.10 3.32 -48.86
C ALA A 186 33.46 2.59 -50.18
N GLY A 187 32.57 1.69 -50.62
CA GLY A 187 32.49 1.31 -52.04
C GLY A 187 31.85 -0.05 -52.30
N ALA A 188 30.82 -0.05 -53.13
CA ALA A 188 30.00 -1.19 -53.52
C ALA A 188 30.65 -2.08 -54.61
N GLY A 189 30.06 -3.26 -54.84
CA GLY A 189 30.15 -4.02 -56.10
C GLY A 189 30.85 -5.38 -55.95
N ALA A 190 30.17 -6.53 -55.80
CA ALA A 190 29.34 -7.26 -56.78
C ALA A 190 30.15 -8.25 -57.67
N VAL A 191 29.90 -9.55 -57.41
CA VAL A 191 29.78 -10.73 -58.33
C VAL A 191 30.99 -11.19 -59.19
N HIS A 192 31.22 -12.47 -59.57
CA HIS A 192 30.42 -13.71 -59.61
C HIS A 192 31.34 -14.94 -59.86
N GLY A 193 30.88 -16.14 -59.49
CA GLY A 193 31.03 -17.40 -60.28
C GLY A 193 31.92 -18.50 -59.65
N GLY A 194 31.53 -19.76 -59.47
CA GLY A 194 30.28 -20.47 -59.74
C GLY A 194 30.52 -21.96 -60.04
N ALA A 195 29.82 -22.85 -59.30
CA ALA A 195 29.41 -24.24 -59.63
C ALA A 195 30.50 -25.35 -59.66
N LYS A 196 30.27 -26.64 -59.33
CA LYS A 196 29.10 -27.53 -59.49
C LYS A 196 28.99 -28.66 -58.44
N ALA A 197 27.75 -29.12 -58.28
CA ALA A 197 27.23 -30.25 -57.49
C ALA A 197 27.39 -31.64 -58.15
N LYS A 198 27.21 -32.74 -57.37
CA LYS A 198 26.25 -33.81 -57.71
C LYS A 198 25.91 -34.76 -56.53
N THR A 199 24.62 -35.04 -56.45
CA THR A 199 23.75 -35.92 -55.63
C THR A 199 23.86 -37.42 -55.95
N THR A 200 23.58 -38.32 -54.97
CA THR A 200 22.47 -39.33 -55.03
C THR A 200 22.30 -40.19 -53.75
N SER A 201 21.05 -40.23 -53.23
CA SER A 201 20.25 -41.33 -52.59
C SER A 201 20.89 -42.30 -51.58
N THR A 202 20.32 -42.57 -50.40
CA THR A 202 19.11 -43.43 -50.20
C THR A 202 18.63 -43.38 -48.73
N PHE A 203 17.31 -43.31 -48.48
CA PHE A 203 16.67 -43.55 -47.18
C PHE A 203 16.19 -45.01 -47.06
N PRO A 204 16.03 -45.54 -45.83
CA PRO A 204 14.66 -45.84 -45.41
C PRO A 204 14.30 -45.53 -43.93
N ALA A 205 13.04 -45.12 -43.77
CA ALA A 205 12.05 -45.35 -42.71
C ALA A 205 12.30 -44.98 -41.23
N ALA A 206 11.31 -44.26 -40.69
CA ALA A 206 11.21 -43.66 -39.36
C ALA A 206 10.88 -44.67 -38.22
N PRO A 207 10.84 -44.20 -36.96
CA PRO A 207 9.53 -43.76 -36.49
C PRO A 207 9.53 -42.37 -35.84
N ALA A 208 8.37 -41.75 -35.96
CA ALA A 208 8.03 -40.41 -35.54
C ALA A 208 8.29 -40.14 -34.04
N ARG A 209 8.98 -39.03 -33.76
CA ARG A 209 8.77 -38.25 -32.54
C ARG A 209 8.55 -36.80 -32.95
N GLY A 210 7.30 -36.38 -32.82
CA GLY A 210 6.84 -35.04 -33.16
C GLY A 210 7.57 -33.97 -32.35
N LEU A 211 8.06 -32.96 -33.07
CA LEU A 211 8.40 -31.66 -32.53
C LEU A 211 7.09 -30.95 -32.16
N SER A 212 6.86 -30.79 -30.87
CA SER A 212 5.79 -29.93 -30.33
C SER A 212 6.36 -29.12 -29.17
N LEU A 213 7.07 -28.04 -29.49
CA LEU A 213 7.46 -26.98 -28.54
C LEU A 213 7.00 -25.60 -29.02
N ALA A 214 5.77 -25.52 -29.53
CA ALA A 214 5.07 -24.28 -29.78
C ALA A 214 3.60 -24.39 -29.36
N ALA A 215 3.35 -24.93 -28.16
CA ALA A 215 2.04 -24.91 -27.49
C ALA A 215 2.14 -25.05 -25.96
N ALA A 216 3.29 -24.77 -25.35
CA ALA A 216 3.52 -24.92 -23.91
C ALA A 216 3.66 -23.57 -23.18
N SER A 217 2.88 -22.56 -23.60
CA SER A 217 2.79 -21.27 -22.88
C SER A 217 1.37 -20.91 -22.45
N LYS A 218 0.41 -21.86 -22.48
CA LYS A 218 -0.96 -21.60 -22.01
C LYS A 218 -1.63 -22.72 -21.20
N GLN A 219 -0.92 -23.80 -20.90
CA GLN A 219 -1.47 -24.93 -20.12
C GLN A 219 -0.49 -25.45 -19.07
N GLU A 220 0.17 -24.53 -18.36
CA GLU A 220 0.93 -24.83 -17.13
C GLU A 220 0.48 -23.89 -16.00
N ALA A 221 -0.83 -23.62 -15.92
CA ALA A 221 -1.42 -22.77 -14.88
C ALA A 221 -2.63 -23.40 -14.18
N ALA A 222 -3.05 -24.60 -14.61
CA ALA A 222 -4.28 -25.24 -14.09
C ALA A 222 -4.06 -26.60 -13.40
N SER A 223 -2.87 -27.19 -13.47
CA SER A 223 -2.59 -28.54 -12.94
C SER A 223 -1.46 -28.60 -11.90
N ALA A 224 -0.82 -27.46 -11.59
CA ALA A 224 0.21 -27.38 -10.54
C ALA A 224 -0.34 -26.97 -9.16
N GLN A 225 -1.66 -26.76 -9.04
CA GLN A 225 -2.31 -26.21 -7.84
C GLN A 225 -2.54 -27.24 -6.71
N THR A 226 -2.22 -28.52 -6.91
CA THR A 226 -2.51 -29.62 -5.97
C THR A 226 -1.29 -30.20 -5.28
N GLN A 227 -0.08 -29.66 -5.48
CA GLN A 227 1.11 -30.13 -4.78
C GLN A 227 1.49 -29.19 -3.64
N PRO A 228 1.92 -29.71 -2.48
CA PRO A 228 2.39 -28.91 -1.35
C PRO A 228 3.68 -28.16 -1.75
N GLN A 229 3.51 -26.98 -2.35
CA GLN A 229 4.62 -26.10 -2.70
C GLN A 229 4.91 -25.16 -1.54
N THR A 230 6.19 -25.08 -1.20
CA THR A 230 6.74 -24.11 -0.26
C THR A 230 7.32 -22.96 -1.05
N TYR A 231 6.81 -21.76 -0.80
CA TYR A 231 7.35 -20.52 -1.33
C TYR A 231 8.11 -19.81 -0.21
N THR A 232 9.36 -19.44 -0.45
CA THR A 232 10.23 -18.77 0.52
C THR A 232 10.51 -17.33 0.11
N ARG A 233 10.62 -16.44 1.10
CA ARG A 233 11.01 -15.05 0.87
C ARG A 233 12.48 -14.98 0.46
N GLY A 234 12.69 -14.74 -0.82
CA GLY A 234 14.01 -14.77 -1.47
C GLY A 234 13.89 -15.22 -2.92
N GLU A 235 13.04 -16.22 -3.17
CA GLU A 235 12.68 -16.67 -4.52
C GLU A 235 11.43 -15.94 -5.04
N PHE A 236 10.47 -15.68 -4.15
CA PHE A 236 9.22 -15.02 -4.48
C PHE A 236 9.04 -13.73 -3.65
N THR A 237 8.56 -12.69 -4.32
CA THR A 237 8.13 -11.46 -3.67
C THR A 237 6.69 -11.63 -3.19
N PHE A 238 6.49 -11.72 -1.89
CA PHE A 238 5.16 -11.75 -1.29
C PHE A 238 4.49 -10.39 -1.36
N ASN A 239 3.59 -10.24 -2.31
CA ASN A 239 2.72 -9.08 -2.49
C ASN A 239 1.30 -9.55 -2.85
N ARG A 240 0.36 -8.61 -2.95
CA ARG A 240 -1.02 -8.91 -3.34
C ARG A 240 -1.12 -9.81 -4.59
N ARG A 241 -0.34 -9.48 -5.63
CA ARG A 241 -0.36 -10.21 -6.91
C ARG A 241 0.09 -11.66 -6.76
N PHE A 242 1.08 -11.93 -5.91
CA PHE A 242 1.54 -13.29 -5.63
C PHE A 242 0.39 -14.14 -5.07
N PHE A 243 -0.34 -13.64 -4.07
CA PHE A 243 -1.44 -14.38 -3.47
C PHE A 243 -2.61 -14.57 -4.45
N GLU A 244 -3.01 -13.53 -5.17
CA GLU A 244 -4.09 -13.61 -6.17
C GLU A 244 -3.78 -14.59 -7.31
N THR A 245 -2.51 -14.73 -7.70
CA THR A 245 -2.11 -15.60 -8.83
C THR A 245 -1.80 -17.02 -8.42
N LYS A 246 -1.14 -17.24 -7.27
CA LYS A 246 -0.73 -18.57 -6.80
C LYS A 246 -1.78 -19.25 -5.92
N PHE A 247 -2.65 -18.47 -5.26
CA PHE A 247 -3.64 -18.98 -4.30
C PHE A 247 -5.09 -18.53 -4.62
N PRO A 248 -5.55 -18.55 -5.89
CA PRO A 248 -6.87 -18.04 -6.26
C PRO A 248 -8.01 -18.81 -5.57
N GLY A 249 -7.81 -20.09 -5.27
CA GLY A 249 -8.77 -20.94 -4.59
C GLY A 249 -9.11 -20.50 -3.17
N PHE A 250 -8.12 -19.97 -2.44
CA PHE A 250 -8.26 -19.57 -1.04
C PHE A 250 -8.97 -18.22 -0.84
N PHE A 251 -9.34 -17.53 -1.92
CA PHE A 251 -10.20 -16.34 -1.87
C PHE A 251 -11.69 -16.66 -1.97
N ARG A 252 -12.05 -17.88 -2.37
CA ARG A 252 -13.45 -18.27 -2.53
C ARG A 252 -14.10 -18.53 -1.18
N MET A 253 -15.35 -18.09 -1.03
CA MET A 253 -16.14 -18.34 0.18
C MET A 253 -16.45 -19.84 0.34
N VAL A 254 -16.60 -20.56 -0.77
CA VAL A 254 -16.81 -22.00 -0.84
C VAL A 254 -15.57 -22.63 -1.50
N PRO A 255 -14.75 -23.39 -0.74
CA PRO A 255 -13.61 -24.12 -1.30
C PRO A 255 -14.07 -25.09 -2.40
N SER A 256 -13.30 -25.19 -3.48
CA SER A 256 -13.54 -26.20 -4.52
C SER A 256 -13.26 -27.60 -3.98
N GLU A 257 -13.85 -28.64 -4.58
CA GLU A 257 -13.70 -30.04 -4.14
C GLU A 257 -12.22 -30.47 -4.04
N ALA A 258 -11.35 -29.93 -4.89
CA ALA A 258 -9.91 -30.18 -4.87
C ALA A 258 -9.12 -29.45 -3.76
N GLU A 259 -9.69 -28.38 -3.17
CA GLU A 259 -9.00 -27.49 -2.22
C GLU A 259 -9.61 -27.54 -0.81
N LYS A 260 -10.70 -28.28 -0.63
CA LYS A 260 -11.47 -28.40 0.62
C LYS A 260 -10.63 -28.94 1.78
N ASP A 261 -9.63 -29.77 1.47
CA ASP A 261 -8.76 -30.41 2.46
C ASP A 261 -7.36 -29.78 2.52
N LEU A 262 -7.13 -28.67 1.81
CA LEU A 262 -5.88 -27.93 1.83
C LEU A 262 -5.96 -26.71 2.75
N VAL A 263 -4.87 -26.40 3.42
CA VAL A 263 -4.71 -25.22 4.29
C VAL A 263 -3.43 -24.49 3.93
N ILE A 264 -3.46 -23.16 4.04
CA ILE A 264 -2.28 -22.33 3.85
C ILE A 264 -1.61 -22.17 5.22
N VAL A 265 -0.33 -22.52 5.28
CA VAL A 265 0.54 -22.27 6.41
C VAL A 265 1.43 -21.07 6.09
N ILE A 266 1.27 -19.99 6.83
CA ILE A 266 2.04 -18.76 6.68
C ILE A 266 2.97 -18.64 7.86
N LYS A 267 4.27 -18.80 7.63
CA LYS A 267 5.29 -18.50 8.64
C LYS A 267 5.65 -17.03 8.54
N ALA A 268 5.29 -16.26 9.55
CA ALA A 268 5.66 -14.87 9.70
C ALA A 268 6.67 -14.69 10.85
N VAL A 269 7.29 -13.52 10.95
CA VAL A 269 8.16 -13.17 12.09
C VAL A 269 7.43 -13.28 13.43
N ARG A 270 6.13 -12.98 13.47
CA ARG A 270 5.30 -13.00 14.69
C ARG A 270 4.79 -14.40 15.07
N GLY A 271 4.94 -15.39 14.20
CA GLY A 271 4.43 -16.74 14.43
C GLY A 271 3.96 -17.44 13.15
N GLU A 272 3.49 -18.66 13.33
CA GLU A 272 2.94 -19.49 12.25
C GLU A 272 1.40 -19.43 12.27
N TYR A 273 0.82 -19.04 11.13
CA TYR A 273 -0.62 -18.92 10.94
C TYR A 273 -1.10 -19.99 9.98
N VAL A 274 -1.99 -20.87 10.45
CA VAL A 274 -2.64 -21.88 9.61
C VAL A 274 -4.04 -21.38 9.27
N GLY A 275 -4.24 -21.03 7.99
CA GLY A 275 -5.47 -20.43 7.49
C GLY A 275 -6.22 -21.30 6.50
N LYS A 276 -7.55 -21.24 6.57
CA LYS A 276 -8.45 -21.90 5.61
C LYS A 276 -8.79 -21.01 4.42
N ARG A 277 -8.83 -19.69 4.64
CA ARG A 277 -9.27 -18.72 3.64
C ARG A 277 -8.61 -17.37 3.85
N ILE A 278 -8.36 -16.66 2.76
CA ILE A 278 -8.00 -15.24 2.76
C ILE A 278 -9.30 -14.44 2.65
N SER A 279 -9.71 -13.72 3.70
CA SER A 279 -10.96 -12.97 3.72
C SER A 279 -10.85 -11.64 2.99
N ARG A 280 -9.72 -10.94 3.15
CA ARG A 280 -9.43 -9.66 2.51
C ARG A 280 -7.94 -9.56 2.20
N ILE A 281 -7.62 -8.86 1.12
CA ILE A 281 -6.24 -8.55 0.74
C ILE A 281 -6.13 -7.08 0.36
N SER A 282 -5.15 -6.39 0.95
CA SER A 282 -4.84 -5.00 0.67
C SER A 282 -3.49 -4.90 -0.04
N MET A 283 -2.95 -3.68 -0.17
CA MET A 283 -1.66 -3.46 -0.82
C MET A 283 -0.47 -3.96 0.01
N ASN A 284 -0.57 -3.91 1.34
CA ASN A 284 0.55 -4.19 2.26
C ASN A 284 0.30 -5.37 3.22
N GLU A 285 -0.95 -5.82 3.35
CA GLU A 285 -1.36 -6.83 4.33
C GLU A 285 -2.52 -7.68 3.79
N MET A 286 -2.75 -8.82 4.45
CA MET A 286 -3.92 -9.66 4.22
C MET A 286 -4.58 -10.08 5.53
N HIS A 287 -5.86 -10.39 5.46
CA HIS A 287 -6.64 -10.95 6.55
C HIS A 287 -6.86 -12.44 6.26
N LEU A 288 -6.31 -13.28 7.14
CA LEU A 288 -6.39 -14.73 7.05
C LEU A 288 -7.37 -15.26 8.09
N GLN A 289 -8.30 -16.09 7.68
CA GLN A 289 -9.22 -16.80 8.56
C GLN A 289 -8.53 -18.08 9.06
N LEU A 290 -8.27 -18.14 10.37
CA LEU A 290 -7.51 -19.24 10.98
C LEU A 290 -8.29 -20.56 11.02
N GLN A 291 -7.56 -21.68 11.00
CA GLN A 291 -8.11 -23.03 11.18
C GLN A 291 -8.47 -23.34 12.65
N SER A 292 -7.71 -22.81 13.61
CA SER A 292 -7.75 -23.15 15.03
C SER A 292 -8.67 -22.28 15.90
N GLY A 293 -9.65 -21.60 15.29
CA GLY A 293 -10.64 -20.81 16.01
C GLY A 293 -12.03 -21.02 15.44
N ASN A 294 -13.06 -20.67 16.23
CA ASN A 294 -14.42 -20.47 15.73
C ASN A 294 -14.33 -19.63 14.44
N ALA A 295 -15.20 -19.86 13.45
CA ALA A 295 -15.08 -19.37 12.08
C ALA A 295 -15.03 -17.83 11.89
N SER A 296 -14.78 -17.06 12.94
CA SER A 296 -14.69 -15.60 12.99
C SER A 296 -13.30 -15.08 13.40
N ALA A 297 -12.31 -15.95 13.67
CA ALA A 297 -10.95 -15.49 13.98
C ALA A 297 -10.20 -15.08 12.69
N GLU A 298 -10.28 -13.79 12.36
CA GLU A 298 -9.49 -13.17 11.30
C GLU A 298 -8.20 -12.57 11.90
N VAL A 299 -7.06 -12.94 11.32
CA VAL A 299 -5.76 -12.37 11.68
C VAL A 299 -5.21 -11.57 10.52
N MET A 300 -4.80 -10.34 10.85
CA MET A 300 -4.09 -9.46 9.92
C MET A 300 -2.60 -9.84 9.89
N VAL A 301 -2.11 -10.15 8.70
CA VAL A 301 -0.72 -10.53 8.43
C VAL A 301 -0.11 -9.55 7.42
N PRO A 302 0.83 -8.69 7.83
CA PRO A 302 1.58 -7.82 6.92
C PRO A 302 2.51 -8.63 6.00
N PHE A 303 2.56 -8.29 4.70
CA PHE A 303 3.43 -9.00 3.75
C PHE A 303 4.91 -8.90 4.11
N VAL A 304 5.29 -7.79 4.75
CA VAL A 304 6.66 -7.54 5.21
C VAL A 304 7.10 -8.47 6.35
N GLU A 305 6.20 -9.20 6.98
CA GLU A 305 6.52 -10.15 8.06
C GLU A 305 6.57 -11.60 7.59
N ILE A 306 6.07 -11.91 6.38
CA ILE A 306 5.97 -13.27 5.88
C ILE A 306 7.35 -13.78 5.46
N GLN A 307 7.78 -14.92 5.97
CA GLN A 307 9.03 -15.58 5.62
C GLN A 307 8.83 -16.72 4.63
N SER A 308 7.77 -17.51 4.80
CA SER A 308 7.42 -18.58 3.87
C SER A 308 5.93 -18.88 3.87
N VAL A 309 5.42 -19.33 2.72
CA VAL A 309 4.04 -19.77 2.54
C VAL A 309 4.06 -21.21 2.05
N GLN A 310 3.34 -22.10 2.73
CA GLN A 310 3.26 -23.52 2.35
C GLN A 310 1.80 -23.92 2.22
N ILE A 311 1.51 -24.79 1.25
CA ILE A 311 0.24 -25.49 1.18
C ILE A 311 0.41 -26.86 1.84
N ARG A 312 -0.46 -27.19 2.79
CA ARG A 312 -0.47 -28.51 3.43
C ARG A 312 -1.89 -29.07 3.45
N HIS A 313 -1.99 -30.39 3.56
CA HIS A 313 -3.27 -31.01 3.89
C HIS A 313 -3.65 -30.70 5.33
N LYS A 314 -4.94 -30.49 5.56
CA LYS A 314 -5.54 -30.19 6.87
C LYS A 314 -5.19 -31.22 7.95
N ASP A 315 -4.94 -32.47 7.55
CA ASP A 315 -4.65 -33.61 8.44
C ASP A 315 -3.15 -33.91 8.58
N ALA A 316 -2.29 -33.22 7.82
CA ALA A 316 -0.84 -33.36 7.93
C ALA A 316 -0.33 -32.57 9.15
N LYS A 317 -0.34 -33.22 10.32
CA LYS A 317 0.20 -32.67 11.57
C LYS A 317 1.73 -32.62 11.48
N GLY A 318 2.30 -31.42 11.56
CA GLY A 318 3.72 -31.16 11.77
C GLY A 318 3.90 -30.30 13.00
#